data_AF-A0A966YN67-F1
#
_entry.id   AF-A0A966YN67-F1
#
_cell.length_a   1.000
_cell.length_b   1.000
_cell.length_c   1.000
_cell.angle_alpha   90.00
_cell.angle_beta   90.00
_cell.angle_gamma   90.00
#
_symmetry.space_group_name_H-M   'P 1'
#
loop_
_entity.id
_entity.type
_entity.pdbx_description
1 polymer ?
#
loop_
_entity_poly.entity_id
_entity_poly.type
_entity_poly.pdbx_seq_one_letter_code
_entity_poly.pdbx_strand_id
1 'polypeptide(L)'
;MSRLLAWFQRHRLVLGIAALTYIPVILSSPGEVGADTKTYLYLDPGGVLSDARLLWDSDVALGTVTHQNIGYLWPMGPFYWVFETLGSPDWFAQRIWLGSLLFAAALGVRFLLRVFDWSGPGLGVAMAAYGLSPYLLDYSARISAVLLPWAGLPWMIGLTVLAVRHGGWRHPARFALVVLTVGSVNAT
;
A
#
# COMPACT_ATOMS: atom_id res chain seq x y z
N MET A 1 14.78 29.59 -14.26
CA MET A 1 13.80 28.73 -14.96
C MET A 1 14.34 27.34 -15.38
N SER A 2 15.66 27.10 -15.40
CA SER A 2 16.25 25.84 -15.91
C SER A 2 16.22 24.63 -14.96
N ARG A 3 16.33 24.84 -13.63
CA ARG A 3 16.41 23.72 -12.65
C ARG A 3 15.09 22.98 -12.47
N LEU A 4 13.97 23.69 -12.50
CA LEU A 4 12.64 23.11 -12.29
C LEU A 4 12.26 22.19 -13.45
N LEU A 5 12.49 22.64 -14.69
CA LEU A 5 12.24 21.84 -15.89
C LEU A 5 13.12 20.58 -15.93
N ALA A 6 14.40 20.69 -15.58
CA ALA A 6 15.29 19.54 -15.50
C ALA A 6 14.83 18.52 -14.42
N TRP A 7 14.34 19.01 -13.27
CA TRP A 7 13.76 18.15 -12.24
C TRP A 7 12.51 17.44 -12.74
N PHE A 8 11.59 18.16 -13.40
CA PHE A 8 10.39 17.57 -13.98
C PHE A 8 10.73 16.52 -15.04
N GLN A 9 11.66 16.80 -15.95
CA GLN A 9 12.08 15.83 -16.96
C GLN A 9 12.69 14.57 -16.34
N ARG A 10 13.45 14.70 -15.25
CA ARG A 10 14.00 13.56 -14.51
C ARG A 10 12.94 12.69 -13.84
N HIS A 11 11.86 13.31 -13.34
CA HIS A 11 10.83 12.62 -12.57
C HIS A 11 9.51 12.38 -13.34
N ARG A 12 9.42 12.80 -14.60
CA ARG A 12 8.21 12.75 -15.42
C ARG A 12 7.49 11.40 -15.40
N LEU A 13 8.25 10.31 -15.42
CA LEU A 13 7.68 8.97 -15.41
C LEU A 13 7.04 8.63 -14.04
N VAL A 14 7.71 8.99 -12.95
CA VAL A 14 7.16 8.77 -11.60
C VAL A 14 5.91 9.62 -11.40
N LEU A 15 5.96 10.88 -11.81
CA LEU A 15 4.83 11.81 -11.72
C LEU A 15 3.65 11.35 -12.59
N GLY A 16 3.92 10.86 -13.80
CA GLY A 16 2.89 10.29 -14.67
C GLY A 16 2.21 9.06 -14.05
N ILE A 17 2.98 8.15 -13.46
CA ILE A 17 2.43 6.98 -12.76
C ILE A 17 1.69 7.37 -11.48
N ALA A 18 2.17 8.37 -10.74
CA ALA A 18 1.45 8.91 -9.58
C ALA A 18 0.10 9.50 -10.01
N ALA A 19 0.09 10.33 -11.05
CA ALA A 19 -1.16 10.87 -11.60
C ALA A 19 -2.12 9.74 -12.03
N LEU A 20 -1.60 8.71 -12.71
CA LEU A 20 -2.41 7.59 -13.21
C LEU A 20 -2.99 6.70 -12.08
N THR A 21 -2.32 6.62 -10.93
CA THR A 21 -2.75 5.78 -9.80
C THR A 21 -3.62 6.54 -8.80
N TYR A 22 -3.37 7.83 -8.58
CA TYR A 22 -4.14 8.62 -7.62
C TYR A 22 -5.36 9.32 -8.22
N ILE A 23 -5.24 9.94 -9.40
CA ILE A 23 -6.33 10.78 -9.94
C ILE A 23 -7.61 9.99 -10.18
N PRO A 24 -7.60 8.83 -10.88
CA PRO A 24 -8.82 8.07 -11.11
C PRO A 24 -9.45 7.58 -9.80
N VAL A 25 -8.62 7.16 -8.85
CA VAL A 25 -9.07 6.65 -7.55
C VAL A 25 -9.71 7.75 -6.70
N ILE A 26 -9.07 8.93 -6.62
CA ILE A 26 -9.63 10.08 -5.88
C ILE A 26 -10.95 10.56 -6.50
N LEU A 27 -11.06 10.53 -7.84
CA LEU A 27 -12.25 10.97 -8.55
C LEU A 27 -13.36 9.91 -8.60
N SER A 28 -13.11 8.68 -8.15
CA SER A 28 -14.14 7.64 -8.11
C SER A 28 -15.05 7.85 -6.91
N SER A 29 -16.35 8.06 -7.18
CA SER A 29 -17.42 8.35 -6.21
C SER A 29 -17.00 9.24 -5.03
N PRO A 30 -16.66 10.53 -5.27
CA PRO A 30 -16.24 11.44 -4.20
C PRO A 30 -17.35 11.62 -3.16
N GLY A 31 -16.98 11.57 -1.88
CA GLY A 31 -17.92 11.67 -0.77
C GLY A 31 -18.53 10.34 -0.33
N GLU A 32 -18.34 9.25 -1.09
CA GLU A 32 -18.84 7.93 -0.73
C GLU A 32 -17.73 7.05 -0.14
N VAL A 33 -18.02 6.49 1.03
CA VAL A 33 -17.17 5.50 1.70
C VAL A 33 -17.47 4.12 1.13
N GLY A 34 -16.46 3.47 0.58
CA GLY A 34 -16.60 2.12 0.00
C GLY A 34 -16.64 1.03 1.06
N ALA A 35 -17.20 -0.13 0.70
CA ALA A 35 -17.04 -1.36 1.46
C ALA A 35 -15.62 -1.91 1.22
N ASP A 36 -14.69 -1.53 2.10
CA ASP A 36 -13.33 -2.07 2.14
C ASP A 36 -13.18 -3.01 3.35
N THR A 37 -12.07 -3.73 3.40
CA THR A 37 -11.60 -4.72 4.39
C THR A 37 -12.41 -4.83 5.69
N LYS A 38 -12.51 -3.75 6.48
CA LYS A 38 -13.39 -3.65 7.66
C LYS A 38 -13.90 -2.23 7.83
N THR A 39 -15.20 -2.07 8.04
CA THR A 39 -15.82 -0.74 8.17
C THR A 39 -15.34 0.05 9.38
N TYR A 40 -15.19 -0.60 10.52
CA TYR A 40 -14.69 0.02 11.75
C TYR A 40 -13.25 0.55 11.63
N LEU A 41 -12.45 0.04 10.68
CA LEU A 41 -11.05 0.43 10.51
C LEU A 41 -10.88 1.88 10.09
N TYR A 42 -11.87 2.46 9.41
CA TYR A 42 -11.83 3.85 8.98
C TYR A 42 -12.89 4.73 9.65
N LEU A 43 -13.90 4.15 10.31
CA LEU A 43 -14.87 4.92 11.11
C LEU A 43 -14.40 5.21 12.54
N ASP A 44 -13.62 4.31 13.15
CA ASP A 44 -13.01 4.49 14.48
C ASP A 44 -11.67 3.73 14.56
N PRO A 45 -10.64 4.18 13.80
CA PRO A 45 -9.33 3.53 13.83
C PRO A 45 -8.68 3.57 15.23
N GLY A 46 -8.99 4.57 16.05
CA GLY A 46 -8.50 4.67 17.43
C GLY A 46 -9.02 3.53 18.31
N GLY A 47 -10.33 3.26 18.28
CA GLY A 47 -10.95 2.13 18.97
C GLY A 47 -10.35 0.80 18.51
N VAL A 48 -10.23 0.59 17.19
CA VAL A 48 -9.63 -0.63 16.63
C VAL A 48 -8.20 -0.85 17.12
N LEU A 49 -7.37 0.18 17.16
CA LEU A 49 -6.01 0.08 17.67
C LEU A 49 -5.97 -0.19 19.17
N SER A 50 -6.88 0.40 19.95
CA SER A 50 -7.02 0.12 21.38
C SER A 50 -7.47 -1.32 21.64
N ASP A 51 -8.36 -1.86 20.82
CA ASP A 51 -8.98 -3.16 21.06
C ASP A 51 -8.15 -4.31 20.49
N ALA A 52 -7.36 -4.05 19.45
CA ALA A 52 -6.48 -5.04 18.83
C ALA A 52 -5.40 -5.60 19.78
N ARG A 53 -5.15 -4.96 20.93
CA ARG A 53 -4.26 -5.49 21.99
C ARG A 53 -4.94 -6.51 22.91
N LEU A 54 -6.26 -6.61 22.84
CA LEU A 54 -7.07 -7.50 23.66
C LEU A 54 -7.44 -8.76 22.84
N LEU A 55 -7.30 -9.92 23.48
CA LEU A 55 -7.69 -11.18 22.86
C LEU A 55 -9.22 -11.34 22.83
N TRP A 56 -9.90 -10.81 23.84
CA TRP A 56 -11.33 -10.92 24.06
C TRP A 56 -12.04 -9.61 23.70
N ASP A 57 -13.10 -9.70 22.92
CA ASP A 57 -13.99 -8.62 22.54
C ASP A 57 -15.40 -8.94 23.09
N SER A 58 -15.90 -8.11 24.00
CA SER A 58 -17.22 -8.28 24.62
C SER A 58 -18.38 -7.80 23.76
N ASP A 59 -18.10 -6.96 22.76
CA ASP A 59 -19.10 -6.18 22.06
C ASP A 59 -19.62 -6.91 20.81
N VAL A 60 -18.89 -7.95 20.38
CA VAL A 60 -19.27 -8.82 19.26
C VAL A 60 -19.81 -10.16 19.75
N ALA A 61 -21.00 -10.53 19.27
CA ALA A 61 -21.59 -11.86 19.43
C ALA A 61 -21.68 -12.39 20.88
N LEU A 62 -21.96 -11.51 21.85
CA LEU A 62 -21.99 -11.80 23.29
C LEU A 62 -20.62 -12.18 23.89
N GLY A 63 -19.54 -11.87 23.19
CA GLY A 63 -18.17 -12.22 23.56
C GLY A 63 -17.50 -13.12 22.53
N THR A 64 -16.36 -12.70 21.99
CA THR A 64 -15.58 -13.48 21.03
C THR A 64 -14.08 -13.30 21.21
N VAL A 65 -13.32 -14.28 20.73
CA VAL A 65 -11.88 -14.17 20.58
C VAL A 65 -11.57 -13.64 19.18
N THR A 66 -10.94 -12.48 19.12
CA THR A 66 -10.62 -11.85 17.82
C THR A 66 -9.43 -12.56 17.18
N HIS A 67 -9.50 -12.80 15.87
CA HIS A 67 -8.45 -13.50 15.12
C HIS A 67 -7.87 -12.69 13.95
N GLN A 68 -8.38 -11.47 13.73
CA GLN A 68 -7.98 -10.61 12.60
C GLN A 68 -7.51 -9.21 13.04
N ASN A 69 -7.91 -8.74 14.22
CA ASN A 69 -7.67 -7.35 14.65
C ASN A 69 -6.18 -7.01 14.78
N ILE A 70 -5.36 -7.98 15.22
CA ILE A 70 -3.91 -7.80 15.32
C ILE A 70 -3.26 -7.44 13.99
N GLY A 71 -3.81 -7.91 12.86
CA GLY A 71 -3.31 -7.62 11.53
C GLY A 71 -3.48 -6.15 11.12
N TYR A 72 -4.37 -5.41 11.77
CA TYR A 72 -4.60 -3.99 11.49
C TYR A 72 -3.69 -3.05 12.29
N LEU A 73 -2.96 -3.54 13.31
CA LEU A 73 -2.01 -2.72 14.08
C LEU A 73 -0.93 -2.07 13.22
N TRP A 74 -0.60 -2.70 12.10
CA TRP A 74 0.31 -2.13 11.11
C TRP A 74 0.00 -2.70 9.73
N PRO A 75 0.10 -1.92 8.63
CA PRO A 75 0.22 -0.46 8.59
C PRO A 75 -1.15 0.26 8.51
N MET A 76 -2.25 -0.49 8.31
CA MET A 76 -3.58 0.06 8.02
C MET A 76 -4.15 0.93 9.16
N GLY A 77 -4.20 0.40 10.39
CA GLY A 77 -4.77 1.13 11.53
C GLY A 77 -4.06 2.46 11.77
N PRO A 78 -2.72 2.50 11.87
CA PRO A 78 -1.99 3.76 12.02
C PRO A 78 -2.20 4.73 10.85
N PHE A 79 -2.34 4.23 9.61
CA PHE A 79 -2.65 5.07 8.46
C PHE A 79 -4.00 5.79 8.64
N TYR A 80 -5.07 5.06 8.94
CA TYR A 80 -6.40 5.66 9.10
C TYR A 80 -6.47 6.56 10.34
N TRP A 81 -5.82 6.18 11.43
CA TRP A 81 -5.71 7.01 12.63
C TRP A 81 -5.01 8.35 12.36
N VAL A 82 -3.95 8.37 11.54
CA VAL A 82 -3.31 9.63 11.12
C VAL A 82 -4.27 10.50 10.31
N PHE A 83 -5.05 9.92 9.39
CA PHE A 83 -6.01 10.70 8.60
C PHE A 83 -7.17 11.24 9.45
N GLU A 84 -7.67 10.43 10.39
CA GLU A 84 -8.69 10.84 11.38
C GLU A 84 -8.19 12.01 12.23
N THR A 85 -6.99 11.90 12.80
CA THR A 85 -6.40 12.97 13.64
C THR A 85 -6.13 14.26 12.87
N LEU A 86 -5.91 14.18 11.55
CA LEU A 86 -5.82 15.33 10.65
C LEU A 86 -7.19 15.89 10.24
N GLY A 87 -8.31 15.29 10.68
CA GLY A 87 -9.66 15.69 10.33
C GLY A 87 -10.03 15.39 8.87
N SER A 88 -9.36 14.41 8.26
CA SER A 88 -9.62 14.04 6.87
C SER A 88 -10.91 13.23 6.75
N PRO A 89 -11.75 13.46 5.72
CA PRO A 89 -12.89 12.60 5.46
C PRO A 89 -12.47 11.15 5.14
N ASP A 90 -13.19 10.17 5.69
CA ASP A 90 -12.86 8.75 5.55
C ASP A 90 -12.76 8.29 4.09
N TRP A 91 -13.68 8.76 3.24
CA TRP A 91 -13.67 8.43 1.81
C TRP A 91 -12.35 8.87 1.16
N PHE A 92 -11.81 10.03 1.56
CA PHE A 92 -10.56 10.54 1.00
C PHE A 92 -9.37 9.74 1.51
N ALA A 93 -9.35 9.41 2.81
CA ALA A 93 -8.35 8.52 3.38
C ALA A 93 -8.30 7.17 2.65
N GLN A 94 -9.47 6.56 2.37
CA GLN A 94 -9.57 5.33 1.57
C GLN A 94 -8.97 5.48 0.17
N ARG A 95 -9.22 6.61 -0.52
CA ARG A 95 -8.66 6.84 -1.86
C ARG A 95 -7.15 7.04 -1.82
N ILE A 96 -6.63 7.75 -0.82
CA ILE A 96 -5.18 7.92 -0.65
C ILE A 96 -4.51 6.60 -0.30
N TRP A 97 -5.13 5.79 0.56
CA TRP A 97 -4.67 4.44 0.88
C TRP A 97 -4.54 3.59 -0.39
N LEU A 98 -5.63 3.49 -1.16
CA LEU A 98 -5.67 2.69 -2.37
C LEU A 98 -4.69 3.21 -3.43
N GLY A 99 -4.68 4.52 -3.69
CA GLY A 99 -3.72 5.14 -4.60
C GLY A 99 -2.27 4.84 -4.21
N SER A 100 -1.97 4.84 -2.91
CA SER A 100 -0.65 4.49 -2.37
C SER A 100 -0.26 3.03 -2.66
N LEU A 101 -1.19 2.09 -2.53
CA LEU A 101 -0.94 0.67 -2.83
C LEU A 101 -0.62 0.46 -4.32
N LEU A 102 -1.44 1.02 -5.22
CA LEU A 102 -1.23 0.92 -6.66
C LEU A 102 0.09 1.58 -7.09
N PHE A 103 0.38 2.75 -6.50
CA PHE A 103 1.63 3.48 -6.75
C PHE A 103 2.85 2.73 -6.21
N ALA A 104 2.78 2.15 -5.01
CA ALA A 104 3.84 1.36 -4.42
C ALA A 104 4.14 0.09 -5.24
N ALA A 105 3.10 -0.57 -5.76
CA ALA A 105 3.24 -1.70 -6.68
C ALA A 105 4.02 -1.30 -7.95
N ALA A 106 3.60 -0.20 -8.59
CA ALA A 106 4.25 0.31 -9.80
C ALA A 106 5.71 0.75 -9.54
N LEU A 107 5.97 1.42 -8.41
CA LEU A 107 7.33 1.80 -8.01
C LEU A 107 8.20 0.60 -7.66
N GLY A 108 7.62 -0.44 -7.07
CA GLY A 108 8.33 -1.69 -6.81
C GLY A 108 8.84 -2.32 -8.10
N VAL A 109 8.01 -2.35 -9.15
CA VAL A 109 8.43 -2.83 -10.48
C VAL A 109 9.57 -1.97 -11.01
N ARG A 110 9.46 -0.65 -10.89
CA ARG A 110 10.56 0.25 -11.29
C ARG A 110 11.85 -0.08 -10.55
N PHE A 111 11.78 -0.26 -9.23
CA PHE A 111 12.93 -0.63 -8.41
C PHE A 111 13.53 -1.95 -8.89
N LEU A 112 12.72 -3.00 -9.03
CA LEU A 112 13.13 -4.31 -9.49
C LEU A 112 13.80 -4.26 -10.87
N LEU A 113 13.18 -3.59 -11.84
CA LEU A 113 13.73 -3.49 -13.19
C LEU A 113 15.04 -2.71 -13.23
N ARG A 114 15.22 -1.72 -12.34
CA ARG A 114 16.50 -1.03 -12.18
C ARG A 114 17.57 -1.90 -11.55
N VAL A 115 17.22 -2.83 -10.67
CA VAL A 115 18.17 -3.85 -10.15
C VAL A 115 18.68 -4.78 -11.27
N PHE A 116 17.88 -4.98 -12.32
CA PHE A 116 18.27 -5.71 -13.52
C PHE A 116 18.87 -4.83 -14.62
N ASP A 117 19.25 -3.59 -14.32
CA ASP A 117 19.82 -2.62 -15.27
C ASP A 117 18.91 -2.33 -16.49
N TRP A 118 17.61 -2.59 -16.37
CA TRP A 118 16.65 -2.30 -17.43
C TRP A 118 16.32 -0.80 -17.46
N SER A 119 16.50 -0.20 -18.63
CA SER A 119 16.15 1.18 -18.94
C SER A 119 15.33 1.30 -20.23
N GLY A 120 14.78 2.50 -20.50
CA GLY A 120 14.03 2.79 -21.72
C GLY A 120 12.52 2.94 -21.52
N PRO A 121 11.75 3.13 -22.61
CA PRO A 121 10.32 3.45 -22.55
C PRO A 121 9.46 2.31 -21.99
N GLY A 122 9.86 1.05 -22.19
CA GLY A 122 9.15 -0.12 -21.67
C GLY A 122 9.03 -0.16 -20.15
N LEU A 123 9.91 0.55 -19.43
CA LEU A 123 9.83 0.67 -17.96
C LEU A 123 8.49 1.24 -17.51
N GLY A 124 7.98 2.28 -18.19
CA GLY A 124 6.69 2.88 -17.82
C GLY A 124 5.51 1.96 -18.08
N VAL A 125 5.57 1.19 -19.17
CA VAL A 125 4.57 0.18 -19.50
C VAL A 125 4.54 -0.92 -18.45
N ALA A 126 5.70 -1.44 -18.05
CA ALA A 126 5.80 -2.45 -17.00
C ALA A 126 5.28 -1.96 -15.64
N MET A 127 5.62 -0.72 -15.27
CA MET A 127 5.10 -0.08 -14.04
C MET A 127 3.57 -0.01 -14.06
N ALA A 128 2.98 0.47 -15.15
CA ALA A 128 1.53 0.61 -15.30
C ALA A 128 0.82 -0.75 -15.37
N ALA A 129 1.36 -1.71 -16.14
CA ALA A 129 0.77 -3.03 -16.32
C ALA A 129 0.67 -3.80 -15.00
N TYR A 130 1.68 -3.68 -14.13
CA TYR A 130 1.63 -4.30 -12.81
C TYR A 130 0.74 -3.51 -11.86
N GLY A 131 1.00 -2.20 -11.68
CA GLY A 131 0.29 -1.37 -10.71
C GLY A 131 -1.20 -1.18 -10.98
N LEU A 132 -1.64 -1.38 -12.22
CA LEU A 132 -3.04 -1.31 -12.65
C LEU A 132 -3.54 -2.65 -13.21
N SER A 133 -2.92 -3.76 -12.80
CA SER A 133 -3.36 -5.08 -13.24
C SER A 133 -4.84 -5.31 -12.88
N PRO A 134 -5.59 -6.07 -13.70
CA PRO A 134 -7.01 -6.33 -13.42
C PRO A 134 -7.26 -6.88 -12.02
N TYR A 135 -6.34 -7.70 -11.51
CA TYR A 135 -6.43 -8.25 -10.15
C TYR A 135 -6.39 -7.16 -9.07
N LEU A 136 -5.43 -6.22 -9.16
CA LEU A 136 -5.33 -5.09 -8.22
C LEU A 136 -6.56 -4.20 -8.28
N LEU A 137 -7.10 -3.97 -9.49
CA LEU A 137 -8.29 -3.14 -9.67
C LEU A 137 -9.57 -3.82 -9.16
N ASP A 138 -9.75 -5.12 -9.39
CA ASP A 138 -10.95 -5.85 -8.94
C ASP A 138 -11.02 -5.93 -7.40
N TYR A 139 -9.90 -6.23 -6.75
CA TYR A 139 -9.86 -6.32 -5.28
C TYR A 139 -9.83 -4.96 -4.57
N SER A 140 -9.46 -3.89 -5.28
CA SER A 140 -9.38 -2.53 -4.71
C SER A 140 -10.70 -2.01 -4.13
N ALA A 141 -11.82 -2.47 -4.69
CA ALA A 141 -13.17 -2.07 -4.27
C ALA A 141 -13.81 -3.07 -3.30
N ARG A 142 -13.05 -4.05 -2.80
CA ARG A 142 -13.57 -5.13 -1.94
C ARG A 142 -12.73 -5.35 -0.69
N ILE A 143 -11.42 -5.60 -0.84
CA ILE A 143 -10.53 -5.97 0.27
C ILE A 143 -9.11 -5.48 -0.04
N SER A 144 -8.83 -4.20 0.21
CA SER A 144 -7.55 -3.57 -0.11
C SER A 144 -6.38 -4.13 0.72
N ALA A 145 -6.63 -4.70 1.90
CA ALA A 145 -5.59 -5.30 2.73
C ALA A 145 -4.85 -6.46 2.02
N VAL A 146 -5.55 -7.23 1.18
CA VAL A 146 -4.96 -8.35 0.43
C VAL A 146 -3.99 -7.85 -0.64
N LEU A 147 -4.06 -6.57 -1.02
CA LEU A 147 -3.17 -5.97 -2.02
C LEU A 147 -1.79 -5.60 -1.47
N LEU A 148 -1.62 -5.54 -0.15
CA LEU A 148 -0.34 -5.21 0.49
C LEU A 148 0.80 -6.15 0.02
N PRO A 149 0.68 -7.50 0.11
CA PRO A 149 1.70 -8.41 -0.40
C PRO A 149 2.02 -8.22 -1.88
N TRP A 150 0.99 -7.95 -2.69
CA TRP A 150 1.16 -7.68 -4.13
C TRP A 150 1.96 -6.40 -4.36
N ALA A 151 1.63 -5.31 -3.65
CA ALA A 151 2.41 -4.08 -3.72
C ALA A 151 3.87 -4.28 -3.25
N GLY A 152 4.09 -5.13 -2.25
CA GLY A 152 5.41 -5.45 -1.71
C GLY A 152 6.26 -6.41 -2.56
N LEU A 153 5.64 -7.27 -3.38
CA LEU A 153 6.31 -8.36 -4.07
C LEU A 153 7.52 -7.92 -4.92
N PRO A 154 7.43 -6.90 -5.79
CA PRO A 154 8.57 -6.48 -6.60
C PRO A 154 9.73 -5.95 -5.75
N TRP A 155 9.43 -5.27 -4.63
CA TRP A 155 10.44 -4.79 -3.67
C TRP A 155 11.17 -5.95 -3.02
N MET A 156 10.43 -6.96 -2.57
CA MET A 156 10.99 -8.17 -1.96
C MET A 156 11.93 -8.89 -2.93
N ILE A 157 11.51 -9.11 -4.17
CA ILE A 157 12.36 -9.75 -5.20
C ILE A 157 13.64 -8.93 -5.43
N GLY A 158 13.52 -7.61 -5.62
CA GLY A 158 14.68 -6.77 -5.89
C GLY A 158 15.65 -6.72 -4.71
N LEU A 159 15.15 -6.71 -3.47
CA LEU A 159 15.97 -6.78 -2.27
C LEU A 159 16.67 -8.13 -2.12
N THR A 160 16.01 -9.24 -2.46
CA THR A 160 16.64 -10.56 -2.50
C THR A 160 17.78 -10.62 -3.52
N VAL A 161 17.57 -10.11 -4.73
CA VAL A 161 18.63 -10.04 -5.75
C VAL A 161 19.81 -9.22 -5.25
N LEU A 162 19.57 -8.05 -4.64
CA LEU A 162 20.63 -7.22 -4.08
C LEU A 162 21.35 -7.87 -2.90
N ALA A 163 20.64 -8.61 -2.05
CA ALA A 163 21.22 -9.35 -0.93
C ALA A 163 22.19 -10.43 -1.43
N VAL A 164 21.83 -11.16 -2.49
CA VAL A 164 22.70 -12.18 -3.11
C VAL A 164 23.92 -11.54 -3.77
N ARG A 165 23.76 -10.41 -4.47
CA ARG A 165 24.86 -9.75 -5.20
C ARG A 165 25.89 -9.06 -4.30
N HIS A 166 25.43 -8.40 -3.24
CA HIS A 166 26.29 -7.54 -2.41
C HIS A 166 26.62 -8.15 -1.04
N GLY A 167 25.87 -9.16 -0.59
CA GLY A 167 25.98 -9.71 0.76
C GLY A 167 25.62 -8.71 1.87
N GLY A 168 25.97 -9.07 3.10
CA GLY A 168 25.73 -8.27 4.30
C GLY A 168 24.27 -8.25 4.77
N TRP A 169 24.00 -7.51 5.85
CA TRP A 169 22.71 -7.56 6.56
C TRP A 169 21.69 -6.49 6.10
N ARG A 170 22.13 -5.46 5.36
CA ARG A 170 21.30 -4.30 5.03
C ARG A 170 20.11 -4.63 4.12
N HIS A 171 20.32 -5.44 3.08
CA HIS A 171 19.24 -5.85 2.18
C HIS A 171 18.26 -6.82 2.84
N PRO A 172 18.71 -7.86 3.58
CA PRO A 172 17.82 -8.67 4.42
C PRO A 172 17.01 -7.86 5.44
N ALA A 173 17.62 -6.88 6.10
CA ALA A 173 16.90 -6.03 7.06
C ALA A 173 15.80 -5.19 6.37
N ARG A 174 16.09 -4.61 5.21
CA ARG A 174 15.07 -3.90 4.40
C ARG A 174 13.97 -4.84 3.92
N PHE A 175 14.32 -6.07 3.54
CA PHE A 175 13.36 -7.09 3.15
C PHE A 175 12.41 -7.41 4.32
N ALA A 176 12.95 -7.59 5.52
CA ALA A 176 12.16 -7.84 6.72
C ALA A 176 11.19 -6.68 7.03
N LEU A 177 11.61 -5.42 6.83
CA LEU A 177 10.73 -4.26 6.98
C LEU A 177 9.59 -4.23 5.94
N VAL A 178 9.87 -4.65 4.69
CA VAL A 178 8.82 -4.80 3.67
C VAL A 178 7.84 -5.88 4.12
N VAL A 179 8.32 -7.07 4.49
CA VAL A 179 7.48 -8.18 4.98
C VAL A 179 6.63 -7.77 6.18
N LEU A 180 7.22 -7.10 7.18
CA LEU A 180 6.48 -6.57 8.33
C LEU A 180 5.32 -5.65 7.89
N THR A 181 5.55 -4.84 6.87
CA THR A 181 4.57 -3.88 6.36
C THR A 181 3.50 -4.53 5.50
N VAL A 182 3.83 -5.59 4.76
CA VAL A 182 2.90 -6.16 3.79
C VAL A 182 2.23 -7.47 4.22
N GLY A 183 2.75 -8.15 5.24
CA GLY A 183 2.32 -9.49 5.64
C GLY A 183 1.34 -9.57 6.80
N SER A 184 0.86 -8.44 7.34
CA SER A 184 0.17 -8.41 8.63
C SER A 184 -1.27 -8.93 8.62
N VAL A 185 -2.00 -8.79 7.51
CA VAL A 185 -3.46 -9.06 7.49
C VAL A 185 -3.81 -10.46 6.98
N ASN A 186 -3.02 -11.03 6.07
CA ASN A 186 -3.29 -12.34 5.49
C ASN A 186 -2.00 -13.18 5.39
N ALA A 187 -1.74 -13.98 6.42
CA ALA A 187 -0.60 -14.90 6.48
C ALA A 187 -1.03 -16.28 5.95
N THR A 188 -0.90 -16.49 4.64
CA THR A 188 -1.06 -17.79 3.96
C THR A 188 0.24 -18.17 3.28
#